data_AF-A0A7K5H5I0-F1
#
_entry.id   AF-A0A7K5H5I0-F1
#
_cell.length_a   1.000
_cell.length_b   1.000
_cell.length_c   1.000
_cell.angle_alpha   90.00
_cell.angle_beta   90.00
_cell.angle_gamma   90.00
#
_symmetry.space_group_name_H-M   'P 1'
#
loop_
_entity.id
_entity.type
_entity.pdbx_description
1 polymer ?
#
loop_
_entity_poly.entity_id
_entity_poly.type
_entity_poly.pdbx_seq_one_letter_code
_entity_poly.pdbx_strand_id
1 'polypeptide(L)'
;DVMVPGRGKKCSLCTKILEQIKAMAGEDPDEAAVDAALGKACRALGKRLGRLCKQLVRKYRDQISEALQNDDQPQDTCTAIGFCKA
;
A
#
# COMPACT_ATOMS: atom_id res chain seq x y z
N ASP A 1 29.84 -6.19 -7.16
CA ASP A 1 28.37 -6.18 -7.20
C ASP A 1 27.84 -5.51 -5.92
N VAL A 2 27.39 -4.26 -6.03
CA VAL A 2 26.95 -3.49 -4.84
C VAL A 2 25.56 -3.97 -4.46
N MET A 3 25.50 -4.87 -3.47
CA MET A 3 24.27 -5.12 -2.72
C MET A 3 23.77 -3.79 -2.15
N VAL A 4 22.63 -3.29 -2.64
CA VAL A 4 21.81 -2.31 -1.92
C VAL A 4 20.74 -3.10 -1.17
N PRO A 5 20.98 -3.54 0.08
CA PRO A 5 20.01 -4.30 0.87
C PRO A 5 18.89 -3.36 1.32
N GLY A 6 17.94 -3.08 0.42
CA GLY A 6 16.82 -2.18 0.74
C GLY A 6 15.66 -2.21 -0.25
N ARG A 7 15.90 -2.45 -1.55
CA ARG A 7 14.82 -2.41 -2.56
C ARG A 7 13.83 -3.57 -2.44
N GLY A 8 14.30 -4.81 -2.26
CA GLY A 8 13.39 -5.95 -2.03
C GLY A 8 12.57 -5.79 -0.73
N LYS A 9 13.17 -5.22 0.31
CA LYS A 9 12.47 -4.94 1.58
C LYS A 9 11.42 -3.85 1.42
N LYS A 10 11.71 -2.79 0.64
CA LYS A 10 10.76 -1.71 0.32
C LYS A 10 9.58 -2.22 -0.50
N CYS A 11 9.84 -3.07 -1.49
CA CYS A 11 8.80 -3.69 -2.31
C CYS A 11 7.89 -4.56 -1.44
N SER A 12 8.45 -5.51 -0.69
CA SER A 12 7.68 -6.38 0.22
C SER A 12 6.90 -5.60 1.29
N LEU A 13 7.44 -4.48 1.78
CA LEU A 13 6.74 -3.58 2.69
C LEU A 13 5.52 -2.94 2.03
N CYS A 14 5.72 -2.39 0.83
CA CYS A 14 4.66 -1.74 0.08
C CYS A 14 3.54 -2.72 -0.28
N THR A 15 3.89 -3.87 -0.84
CA THR A 15 2.90 -4.87 -1.27
C THR A 15 2.08 -5.36 -0.10
N LYS A 16 2.72 -5.67 1.03
CA LYS A 16 2.03 -6.10 2.25
C LYS A 16 1.09 -5.03 2.83
N ILE A 17 1.45 -3.75 2.70
CA ILE A 17 0.59 -2.64 3.12
C ILE A 17 -0.64 -2.56 2.21
N LEU A 18 -0.45 -2.64 0.90
CA LEU A 18 -1.55 -2.58 -0.07
C LEU A 18 -2.47 -3.78 0.00
N GLU A 19 -1.93 -4.99 0.15
CA GLU A 19 -2.72 -6.21 0.39
C GLU A 19 -3.61 -6.04 1.62
N GLN A 20 -3.07 -5.49 2.71
CA GLN A 20 -3.84 -5.27 3.92
C GLN A 20 -4.92 -4.20 3.75
N ILE A 21 -4.66 -3.16 2.96
CA ILE A 21 -5.66 -2.13 2.63
C ILE A 21 -6.76 -2.74 1.77
N LYS A 22 -6.41 -3.46 0.70
CA LYS A 22 -7.35 -4.10 -0.22
C LYS A 22 -8.25 -5.11 0.49
N ALA A 23 -7.67 -5.95 1.36
CA ALA A 23 -8.42 -6.88 2.20
C ALA A 23 -9.42 -6.19 3.17
N MET A 24 -9.17 -4.94 3.55
CA MET A 24 -10.09 -4.15 4.38
C MET A 24 -11.11 -3.33 3.58
N ALA A 25 -10.76 -2.96 2.35
CA ALA A 25 -11.62 -2.19 1.46
C ALA A 25 -12.73 -3.08 0.87
N GLY A 26 -12.42 -4.35 0.58
CA GLY A 26 -13.35 -5.28 -0.06
C GLY A 26 -13.28 -5.23 -1.59
N GLU A 27 -14.19 -5.93 -2.26
CA GLU A 27 -14.37 -5.85 -3.71
C GLU A 27 -15.13 -4.56 -4.07
N ASP A 28 -14.65 -3.85 -5.10
CA ASP A 28 -15.22 -2.58 -5.61
C ASP A 28 -15.53 -1.54 -4.51
N PRO A 29 -14.52 -1.09 -3.74
CA PRO A 29 -14.74 -0.16 -2.64
C PRO A 29 -15.13 1.24 -3.13
N ASP A 30 -16.19 1.81 -2.54
CA ASP A 30 -16.51 3.22 -2.70
C ASP A 30 -15.50 4.13 -1.97
N GLU A 31 -15.55 5.44 -2.20
CA GLU A 31 -14.62 6.39 -1.61
C GLU A 31 -14.60 6.33 -0.07
N ALA A 32 -15.77 6.11 0.55
CA ALA A 32 -15.90 6.00 1.99
C ALA A 32 -15.25 4.72 2.54
N ALA A 33 -15.43 3.59 1.85
CA ALA A 33 -14.82 2.31 2.16
C ALA A 33 -13.29 2.38 2.03
N VAL A 34 -12.79 3.02 0.97
CA VAL A 34 -11.35 3.27 0.78
C VAL A 34 -10.79 4.06 1.95
N ASP A 35 -11.40 5.18 2.34
CA ASP A 35 -10.91 5.99 3.46
C ASP A 35 -10.93 5.25 4.80
N ALA A 36 -11.99 4.48 5.05
CA ALA A 36 -12.07 3.64 6.22
C ALA A 36 -10.97 2.57 6.23
N ALA A 37 -10.71 1.94 5.08
CA ALA A 37 -9.67 0.92 4.92
C ALA A 37 -8.28 1.50 5.14
N LEU A 38 -7.96 2.65 4.54
CA LEU A 38 -6.68 3.35 4.71
C LEU A 38 -6.41 3.72 6.18
N GLY A 39 -7.45 4.15 6.91
CA GLY A 39 -7.35 4.47 8.33
C GLY A 39 -7.19 3.24 9.24
N LYS A 40 -7.83 2.12 8.91
CA LYS A 40 -7.82 0.87 9.71
C LYS A 40 -6.61 -0.01 9.40
N ALA A 41 -6.21 -0.13 8.14
CA ALA A 41 -5.15 -1.03 7.69
C ALA A 41 -3.81 -0.68 8.34
N CYS A 42 -3.48 0.61 8.40
CA CYS A 42 -2.26 1.06 9.06
C CYS A 42 -2.25 0.78 10.58
N ARG A 43 -3.41 0.68 11.23
CA ARG A 43 -3.48 0.32 12.65
C ARG A 43 -3.25 -1.16 12.87
N ALA A 44 -3.79 -2.02 11.99
CA ALA A 44 -3.64 -3.48 12.07
C ALA A 44 -2.19 -3.96 11.90
N LEU A 45 -1.36 -3.21 11.16
CA LEU A 45 0.04 -3.56 10.93
C LEU A 45 0.97 -3.33 12.15
N GLY A 46 0.45 -2.80 13.26
CA GLY A 46 1.22 -2.54 14.49
C GLY A 46 2.13 -1.30 14.41
N LYS A 47 2.88 -1.00 15.48
CA LYS A 47 3.56 0.30 15.66
C LYS A 47 4.57 0.68 14.56
N ARG A 48 5.45 -0.24 14.16
CA ARG A 48 6.52 0.05 13.18
C ARG A 48 5.98 0.16 11.76
N LEU A 49 5.28 -0.88 11.29
CA LEU A 49 4.70 -0.91 9.94
C LEU A 49 3.57 0.10 9.79
N GLY A 50 2.76 0.31 10.83
CA GLY A 50 1.69 1.30 10.80
C GLY A 50 2.18 2.74 10.61
N ARG A 51 3.40 3.06 11.06
CA ARG A 51 4.01 4.37 10.79
C ARG A 51 4.40 4.52 9.32
N LEU A 52 4.99 3.49 8.72
CA LEU A 52 5.33 3.45 7.29
C LEU A 52 4.07 3.47 6.41
N CYS A 53 3.06 2.68 6.77
CA CYS A 53 1.76 2.67 6.11
C CYS A 53 1.15 4.07 6.09
N LYS A 54 1.10 4.77 7.22
CA LYS A 54 0.59 6.15 7.27
C LYS A 54 1.37 7.13 6.39
N GLN A 55 2.67 6.93 6.22
CA GLN A 55 3.47 7.75 5.30
C GLN A 55 3.16 7.44 3.83
N LEU A 56 3.04 6.15 3.48
CA LEU A 56 2.63 5.70 2.15
C LEU A 56 1.24 6.25 1.81
N VAL A 57 0.25 5.97 2.66
CA VAL A 57 -1.12 6.44 2.50
C VAL A 57 -1.18 7.96 2.38
N ARG A 58 -0.49 8.73 3.25
CA ARG A 58 -0.52 10.20 3.14
C ARG A 58 0.07 10.74 1.84
N LYS A 59 1.10 10.08 1.30
CA LYS A 59 1.81 10.57 0.12
C LYS A 59 1.18 10.10 -1.19
N TYR A 60 0.58 8.93 -1.17
CA TYR A 60 0.10 8.23 -2.37
C TYR A 60 -1.40 7.91 -2.25
N ARG A 61 -2.16 8.63 -1.41
CA ARG A 61 -3.59 8.36 -1.16
C ARG A 61 -4.36 8.21 -2.45
N ASP A 62 -4.22 9.17 -3.36
CA ASP A 62 -4.99 9.22 -4.59
C ASP A 62 -4.65 8.02 -5.49
N GLN A 63 -3.36 7.73 -5.69
CA GLN A 63 -2.90 6.57 -6.45
C GLN A 63 -3.34 5.23 -5.83
N ILE A 64 -3.33 5.13 -4.49
CA ILE A 64 -3.78 3.92 -3.79
C ILE A 64 -5.31 3.79 -3.91
N SER A 65 -6.04 4.89 -3.87
CA SER A 65 -7.50 4.89 -3.98
C SER A 65 -7.94 4.49 -5.39
N GLU A 66 -7.29 5.05 -6.41
CA GLU A 66 -7.48 4.67 -7.81
C GLU A 66 -7.13 3.20 -8.03
N ALA A 67 -6.00 2.73 -7.51
CA ALA A 67 -5.61 1.32 -7.58
C ALA A 67 -6.65 0.38 -6.95
N LEU A 68 -7.28 0.77 -5.85
CA LEU A 68 -8.33 -0.03 -5.22
C LEU A 68 -9.62 -0.05 -6.04
N GLN A 69 -9.99 1.09 -6.64
CA GLN A 69 -11.18 1.21 -7.49
C GLN A 69 -11.03 0.48 -8.83
N ASN A 70 -9.81 0.37 -9.34
CA ASN A 70 -9.48 -0.35 -10.56
C ASN A 70 -9.11 -1.82 -10.33
N ASP A 71 -9.18 -2.29 -9.09
CA ASP A 71 -8.76 -3.64 -8.67
C ASP A 71 -7.29 -3.99 -9.02
N ASP A 72 -6.42 -2.98 -9.08
CA ASP A 72 -5.01 -3.13 -9.43
C ASP A 72 -4.28 -4.09 -8.48
N GLN A 73 -3.24 -4.74 -9.03
CA GLN A 73 -2.38 -5.62 -8.24
C GLN A 73 -1.47 -4.78 -7.32
N PRO A 74 -1.29 -5.18 -6.05
CA PRO A 74 -0.39 -4.51 -5.10
C PRO A 74 1.03 -4.30 -5.64
N GLN A 75 1.54 -5.29 -6.39
CA GLN A 75 2.89 -5.22 -6.95
C GLN A 75 3.02 -4.12 -8.02
N ASP A 76 2.02 -3.98 -8.88
CA ASP A 76 2.01 -2.98 -9.96
C ASP A 76 1.91 -1.56 -9.39
N THR A 77 1.01 -1.37 -8.42
CA THR A 77 0.91 -0.10 -7.69
C THR A 77 2.23 0.24 -7.00
N CYS A 78 2.87 -0.73 -6.34
CA CYS A 78 4.16 -0.54 -5.67
C CYS A 78 5.32 -0.26 -6.64
N THR A 79 5.25 -0.78 -7.87
CA THR A 79 6.17 -0.44 -8.96
C THR A 79 5.94 1.00 -9.42
N ALA A 80 4.69 1.40 -9.64
CA ALA A 80 4.32 2.74 -10.08
C ALA A 80 4.77 3.84 -9.10
N ILE A 81 4.71 3.57 -7.78
CA ILE A 81 5.19 4.51 -6.76
C ILE A 81 6.69 4.40 -6.42
N GLY A 82 7.43 3.51 -7.13
CA GLY A 82 8.88 3.38 -7.06
C GLY A 82 9.42 2.54 -5.89
N PHE A 83 8.58 1.71 -5.27
CA PHE A 83 8.96 0.82 -4.16
C PHE A 83 9.38 -0.57 -4.64
N CYS A 84 8.79 -1.04 -5.75
CA CYS A 84 9.23 -2.22 -6.50
C CYS A 84 10.00 -1.79 -7.75
N LYS A 85 10.81 -2.72 -8.29
CA LYS A 85 11.38 -2.54 -9.64
C LYS A 85 10.35 -3.05 -10.65
N ALA A 86 10.24 -2.34 -11.77
CA ALA A 86 9.60 -2.83 -12.97
C ALA A 86 10.36 -4.02 -13.56
#